data_AF-A0A1Y5FCQ5-F1
#
_entry.id   AF-A0A1Y5FCQ5-F1
#
_cell.length_a   1.000
_cell.length_b   1.000
_cell.length_c   1.000
_cell.angle_alpha   90.00
_cell.angle_beta   90.00
_cell.angle_gamma   90.00
#
_symmetry.space_group_name_H-M   'P 1'
#
loop_
_entity.id
_entity.type
_entity.pdbx_description
1 polymer ?
#
loop_
_entity_poly.entity_id
_entity_poly.type
_entity_poly.pdbx_seq_one_letter_code
_entity_poly.pdbx_strand_id
1 'polypeptide(L)'
;MKTIIIVLILSIFNFKSFAVDGEYICHVNQLVSYKSLANRILNVSHQLDKITELKNKGERVLALKQIQYANRDIARFRKVLAKSNFCYSLKDKVDYLKVQSLKFELTLSLDQRELKKTDTCGYFIEKIKVSIENSRSIANKPHEQYVEISRSLRKTNHILAKKSCSKVQKKELGMIFDKQTVYLDKLYLKVKS
;
A
#
# COMPACT_ATOMS: atom_id res chain seq x y z
N MET A 1 45.26 40.75 -34.81
CA MET A 1 44.32 41.00 -33.68
C MET A 1 42.95 40.34 -33.84
N LYS A 2 42.49 39.92 -35.04
CA LYS A 2 41.18 39.25 -35.20
C LYS A 2 41.16 37.77 -34.77
N THR A 3 42.30 37.07 -34.82
CA THR A 3 42.43 35.66 -34.44
C THR A 3 42.42 35.42 -32.93
N ILE A 4 42.89 36.38 -32.13
CA ILE A 4 42.94 36.27 -30.66
C ILE A 4 41.53 36.28 -30.07
N ILE A 5 40.61 37.05 -30.65
CA ILE A 5 39.22 37.15 -30.22
C ILE A 5 38.47 35.83 -30.46
N ILE A 6 38.75 35.14 -31.56
CA ILE A 6 38.09 33.86 -31.89
C ILE A 6 38.50 32.74 -30.93
N VAL A 7 39.77 32.72 -30.50
CA VAL A 7 40.27 31.76 -29.49
C VAL A 7 39.65 32.04 -28.11
N LEU A 8 39.53 33.31 -27.72
CA LEU A 8 38.87 33.69 -26.46
C LEU A 8 37.39 33.29 -26.44
N ILE A 9 36.68 33.49 -27.55
CA ILE A 9 35.26 33.12 -27.66
C ILE A 9 35.08 31.59 -27.59
N LEU A 10 35.95 30.81 -28.22
CA LEU A 10 35.90 29.34 -28.15
C LEU A 10 36.21 28.79 -26.74
N SER A 11 37.00 29.49 -25.93
CA SER A 11 37.24 29.10 -24.53
C SER A 11 36.05 29.34 -23.59
N ILE A 12 35.14 30.26 -23.93
CA ILE A 12 33.94 30.54 -23.11
C ILE A 12 32.86 29.46 -23.32
N PHE A 13 32.77 28.87 -24.52
CA PHE A 13 31.75 27.86 -24.84
C PHE A 13 32.04 26.44 -24.32
N ASN A 14 33.22 26.18 -23.73
CA ASN A 14 33.55 24.88 -23.15
C ASN A 14 33.35 24.79 -21.62
N PHE A 15 32.80 25.83 -20.99
CA PHE A 15 32.36 25.73 -19.61
C PHE A 15 31.09 24.89 -19.54
N LYS A 16 31.25 23.57 -19.52
CA LYS A 16 30.26 22.69 -18.91
C LYS A 16 30.03 23.24 -17.51
N SER A 17 28.85 23.80 -17.28
CA SER A 17 28.43 24.24 -15.95
C SER A 17 28.69 23.05 -15.02
N PHE A 18 29.54 23.24 -14.01
CA PHE A 18 29.78 22.29 -12.95
C PHE A 18 29.16 22.89 -11.70
N ALA A 19 28.14 22.23 -11.14
CA ALA A 19 27.63 22.60 -9.83
C ALA A 19 28.62 22.06 -8.80
N VAL A 20 29.23 22.96 -8.05
CA VAL A 20 30.22 22.67 -7.01
C VAL A 20 29.49 22.60 -5.69
N ASP A 21 29.49 21.42 -5.05
CA ASP A 21 28.92 21.20 -3.72
C ASP A 21 30.09 20.83 -2.79
N GLY A 22 30.94 21.84 -2.50
CA GLY A 22 32.24 21.66 -1.85
C GLY A 22 33.34 21.12 -2.79
N GLU A 23 34.28 20.33 -2.26
CA GLU A 23 35.46 19.77 -2.99
C GLU A 23 35.11 18.77 -4.12
N TYR A 24 33.82 18.47 -4.32
CA TYR A 24 33.35 17.44 -5.24
C TYR A 24 32.61 18.05 -6.43
N ILE A 25 33.16 17.85 -7.63
CA ILE A 25 32.55 18.24 -8.90
C ILE A 25 31.35 17.34 -9.17
N CYS A 26 30.13 17.87 -9.08
CA CYS A 26 28.94 17.13 -9.43
C CYS A 26 28.64 17.25 -10.93
N HIS A 27 28.42 16.13 -11.62
CA HIS A 27 27.95 16.16 -12.99
C HIS A 27 26.55 16.80 -13.03
N VAL A 28 26.41 17.92 -13.75
CA VAL A 28 25.17 18.70 -13.85
C VAL A 28 24.01 17.93 -14.49
N ASN A 29 24.30 16.80 -15.13
CA ASN A 29 23.28 15.90 -15.69
C ASN A 29 22.86 14.83 -14.68
N GLN A 30 22.20 15.25 -13.59
CA GLN A 30 21.38 14.31 -12.82
C GLN A 30 20.15 13.93 -13.65
N LEU A 31 20.08 12.69 -14.12
CA LEU A 31 18.97 12.19 -14.94
C LEU A 31 17.61 12.29 -14.24
N VAL A 32 17.58 12.29 -12.90
CA VAL A 32 16.36 12.37 -12.08
C VAL A 32 16.61 13.19 -10.82
N SER A 33 15.70 14.11 -10.50
CA SER A 33 15.78 14.91 -9.28
C SER A 33 15.43 14.11 -8.02
N TYR A 34 16.11 14.41 -6.91
CA TYR A 34 15.80 13.82 -5.60
C TYR A 34 14.33 13.99 -5.21
N LYS A 35 13.74 15.18 -5.46
CA LYS A 35 12.32 15.45 -5.17
C LYS A 35 11.38 14.47 -5.89
N SER A 36 11.69 14.12 -7.15
CA SER A 36 10.90 13.12 -7.90
C SER A 36 10.97 11.75 -7.24
N LEU A 37 12.14 11.36 -6.74
CA LEU A 37 12.35 10.09 -6.05
C LEU A 37 11.66 10.06 -4.68
N ALA A 38 11.75 11.16 -3.92
CA ALA A 38 11.03 11.32 -2.66
C ALA A 38 9.50 11.20 -2.86
N ASN A 39 8.95 11.80 -3.92
CA ASN A 39 7.52 11.67 -4.22
C ASN A 39 7.14 10.23 -4.59
N ARG A 40 8.01 9.51 -5.31
CA ARG A 40 7.77 8.10 -5.65
C ARG A 40 7.75 7.20 -4.42
N ILE A 41 8.65 7.41 -3.45
CA ILE A 41 8.64 6.63 -2.22
C ILE A 41 7.40 6.94 -1.37
N LEU A 42 6.96 8.20 -1.34
CA LEU A 42 5.74 8.62 -0.67
C LEU A 42 4.51 7.93 -1.28
N ASN A 43 4.44 7.86 -2.61
CA ASN A 43 3.35 7.17 -3.30
C ASN A 43 3.29 5.68 -2.91
N VAL A 44 4.43 5.00 -2.81
CA VAL A 44 4.48 3.60 -2.35
C VAL A 44 3.98 3.49 -0.90
N SER A 45 4.32 4.45 -0.03
CA SER A 45 3.78 4.50 1.34
C SER A 45 2.26 4.58 1.34
N HIS A 46 1.67 5.47 0.54
CA HIS A 46 0.20 5.57 0.43
C HIS A 46 -0.44 4.28 -0.12
N GLN A 47 0.25 3.58 -1.03
CA GLN A 47 -0.22 2.28 -1.51
C GLN A 47 -0.19 1.21 -0.40
N LEU A 48 0.79 1.24 0.51
CA LEU A 48 0.83 0.36 1.69
C LEU A 48 -0.32 0.65 2.66
N ASP A 49 -0.63 1.92 2.92
CA ASP A 49 -1.78 2.31 3.73
C ASP A 49 -3.08 1.75 3.10
N LYS A 50 -3.19 1.86 1.77
CA LYS A 50 -4.34 1.31 1.04
C LYS A 50 -4.42 -0.21 1.10
N ILE A 51 -3.29 -0.92 1.04
CA ILE A 51 -3.24 -2.38 1.22
C ILE A 51 -3.75 -2.75 2.60
N THR A 52 -3.30 -2.05 3.64
CA THR A 52 -3.74 -2.25 5.02
C THR A 52 -5.25 -2.04 5.17
N GLU A 53 -5.78 -0.97 4.58
CA GLU A 53 -7.23 -0.71 4.54
C GLU A 53 -7.99 -1.86 3.86
N LEU A 54 -7.52 -2.34 2.72
CA LEU A 54 -8.15 -3.45 1.98
C LEU A 54 -8.09 -4.77 2.77
N LYS A 55 -6.96 -5.06 3.45
CA LYS A 55 -6.83 -6.20 4.38
C LYS A 55 -7.85 -6.10 5.50
N ASN A 56 -8.03 -4.93 6.09
CA ASN A 56 -8.99 -4.71 7.18
C ASN A 56 -10.44 -4.85 6.70
N LYS A 57 -10.72 -4.47 5.45
CA LYS A 57 -12.06 -4.64 4.83
C LYS A 57 -12.35 -6.07 4.37
N GLY A 58 -11.34 -6.94 4.37
CA GLY A 58 -11.44 -8.32 3.88
C GLY A 58 -11.31 -8.44 2.35
N GLU A 59 -10.95 -7.37 1.65
CA GLU A 59 -10.92 -7.30 0.18
C GLU A 59 -9.64 -7.95 -0.40
N ARG A 60 -9.45 -9.25 -0.16
CA ARG A 60 -8.22 -10.01 -0.48
C ARG A 60 -7.73 -9.82 -1.91
N VAL A 61 -8.62 -9.97 -2.90
CA VAL A 61 -8.25 -9.89 -4.33
C VAL A 61 -7.75 -8.49 -4.68
N LEU A 62 -8.43 -7.46 -4.17
CA LEU A 62 -8.02 -6.07 -4.37
C LEU A 62 -6.71 -5.77 -3.65
N ALA A 63 -6.52 -6.28 -2.43
CA ALA A 63 -5.27 -6.14 -1.68
C ALA A 63 -4.09 -6.79 -2.44
N LEU A 64 -4.27 -8.02 -2.96
CA LEU A 64 -3.25 -8.70 -3.76
C LEU A 64 -2.93 -7.93 -5.06
N LYS A 65 -3.94 -7.37 -5.72
CA LYS A 65 -3.74 -6.53 -6.91
C LYS A 65 -2.98 -5.24 -6.57
N GLN A 66 -3.30 -4.61 -5.45
CA GLN A 66 -2.61 -3.42 -4.96
C GLN A 66 -1.15 -3.71 -4.60
N ILE A 67 -0.86 -4.85 -3.98
CA ILE A 67 0.51 -5.33 -3.72
C ILE A 67 1.28 -5.48 -5.04
N GLN A 68 0.67 -6.02 -6.09
CA GLN A 68 1.32 -6.14 -7.41
C GLN A 68 1.61 -4.78 -8.05
N TYR A 69 0.78 -3.75 -7.83
CA TYR A 69 1.07 -2.40 -8.28
C TYR A 69 2.25 -1.80 -7.50
N ALA A 70 2.23 -1.91 -6.17
CA ALA A 70 3.30 -1.39 -5.32
C ALA A 70 4.66 -2.06 -5.60
N ASN A 71 4.69 -3.38 -5.79
CA ASN A 71 5.92 -4.10 -6.18
C ASN A 71 6.47 -3.61 -7.53
N ARG A 72 5.62 -3.29 -8.50
CA ARG A 72 6.05 -2.74 -9.79
C ARG A 72 6.62 -1.34 -9.65
N ASP A 73 6.02 -0.50 -8.81
CA ASP A 73 6.49 0.87 -8.57
C ASP A 73 7.82 0.87 -7.80
N ILE A 74 7.98 0.00 -6.80
CA ILE A 74 9.27 -0.21 -6.11
C ILE A 74 10.34 -0.71 -7.09
N ALA A 75 10.04 -1.71 -7.92
CA ALA A 75 10.99 -2.22 -8.90
C ALA A 75 11.43 -1.14 -9.90
N ARG A 76 10.50 -0.29 -10.35
CA ARG A 76 10.81 0.86 -11.20
C ARG A 76 11.65 1.89 -10.46
N PHE A 77 11.32 2.19 -9.21
CA PHE A 77 12.05 3.10 -8.35
C PHE A 77 13.51 2.66 -8.14
N ARG A 78 13.73 1.39 -7.80
CA ARG A 78 15.07 0.80 -7.63
C ARG A 78 15.90 0.86 -8.91
N LYS A 79 15.29 0.59 -10.08
CA LYS A 79 15.97 0.74 -11.37
C LYS A 79 16.44 2.17 -11.62
N VAL A 80 15.66 3.17 -11.22
CA VAL A 80 16.05 4.58 -11.36
C VAL A 80 17.18 4.93 -10.38
N LEU A 81 17.06 4.51 -9.11
CA LEU A 81 18.10 4.72 -8.10
C LEU A 81 19.45 4.11 -8.50
N ALA A 82 19.44 2.91 -9.10
CA ALA A 82 20.67 2.23 -9.53
C ALA A 82 21.35 2.89 -10.74
N LYS A 83 20.59 3.61 -11.59
CA LYS A 83 21.09 4.25 -12.82
C LYS A 83 21.51 5.72 -12.62
N SER A 84 21.26 6.29 -11.45
CA SER A 84 21.42 7.72 -11.21
C SER A 84 22.68 8.00 -10.40
N ASN A 85 23.52 8.90 -10.91
CA ASN A 85 24.67 9.43 -10.16
C ASN A 85 24.21 10.68 -9.41
N PHE A 86 24.19 10.62 -8.08
CA PHE A 86 23.83 11.76 -7.24
C PHE A 86 25.07 12.47 -6.73
N CYS A 87 24.94 13.77 -6.45
CA CYS A 87 25.99 14.51 -5.76
C CYS A 87 26.25 13.91 -4.37
N TYR A 88 27.49 14.05 -3.91
CA TYR A 88 27.90 13.60 -2.58
C TYR A 88 27.00 14.16 -1.47
N SER A 89 26.60 15.43 -1.55
CA SER A 89 25.68 16.10 -0.61
C SER A 89 24.29 15.48 -0.51
N LEU A 90 23.88 14.68 -1.50
CA LEU A 90 22.60 13.97 -1.52
C LEU A 90 22.74 12.49 -1.21
N LYS A 91 23.97 11.99 -1.00
CA LYS A 91 24.26 10.57 -0.81
C LYS A 91 23.45 9.96 0.34
N ASP A 92 23.49 10.58 1.52
CA ASP A 92 22.78 10.07 2.71
C ASP A 92 21.26 10.02 2.49
N LYS A 93 20.71 11.04 1.83
CA LYS A 93 19.28 11.11 1.52
C LYS A 93 18.89 10.02 0.52
N VAL A 94 19.74 9.74 -0.47
CA VAL A 94 19.54 8.68 -1.45
C VAL A 94 19.67 7.30 -0.82
N ASP A 95 20.62 7.11 0.08
CA ASP A 95 20.80 5.86 0.80
C ASP A 95 19.62 5.58 1.74
N TYR A 96 19.09 6.62 2.40
CA TYR A 96 17.82 6.52 3.12
C TYR A 96 16.67 6.04 2.21
N LEU A 97 16.54 6.61 1.01
CA LEU A 97 15.52 6.20 0.04
C LEU A 97 15.68 4.73 -0.40
N LYS A 98 16.93 4.25 -0.55
CA LYS A 98 17.20 2.83 -0.83
C LYS A 98 16.72 1.94 0.31
N VAL A 99 17.07 2.28 1.55
CA VAL A 99 16.64 1.52 2.74
C VAL A 99 15.12 1.48 2.85
N GLN A 100 14.43 2.59 2.64
CA GLN A 100 12.96 2.61 2.63
C GLN A 100 12.36 1.71 1.56
N SER A 101 12.94 1.69 0.36
CA SER A 101 12.45 0.80 -0.70
C SER A 101 12.55 -0.69 -0.35
N LEU A 102 13.65 -1.09 0.32
CA LEU A 102 13.84 -2.45 0.79
C LEU A 102 12.86 -2.79 1.91
N LYS A 103 12.64 -1.87 2.85
CA LYS A 103 11.64 -2.02 3.91
C LYS A 103 10.26 -2.28 3.32
N PHE A 104 9.82 -1.47 2.36
CA PHE A 104 8.52 -1.63 1.73
C PHE A 104 8.39 -2.94 0.94
N GLU A 105 9.43 -3.34 0.22
CA GLU A 105 9.46 -4.63 -0.49
C GLU A 105 9.31 -5.82 0.45
N LEU A 106 10.00 -5.78 1.60
CA LEU A 106 9.87 -6.82 2.63
C LEU A 106 8.44 -6.85 3.20
N THR A 107 7.88 -5.69 3.54
CA THR A 107 6.48 -5.59 4.02
C THR A 107 5.50 -6.17 3.01
N LEU A 108 5.58 -5.76 1.74
CA LEU A 108 4.72 -6.29 0.67
C LEU A 108 4.86 -7.79 0.49
N SER A 109 6.08 -8.33 0.61
CA SER A 109 6.35 -9.76 0.50
C SER A 109 5.71 -10.56 1.63
N LEU A 110 5.77 -10.04 2.86
CA LEU A 110 5.11 -10.62 4.03
C LEU A 110 3.58 -10.59 3.86
N ASP A 111 3.02 -9.44 3.50
CA ASP A 111 1.58 -9.29 3.24
C ASP A 111 1.10 -10.22 2.13
N GLN A 112 1.85 -10.33 1.05
CA GLN A 112 1.50 -11.21 -0.07
C GLN A 112 1.51 -12.67 0.37
N ARG A 113 2.49 -13.08 1.18
CA ARG A 113 2.59 -14.46 1.69
C ARG A 113 1.42 -14.78 2.61
N GLU A 114 1.09 -13.87 3.52
CA GLU A 114 -0.06 -14.01 4.42
C GLU A 114 -1.36 -14.17 3.61
N LEU A 115 -1.61 -13.25 2.67
CA LEU A 115 -2.81 -13.27 1.83
C LEU A 115 -2.87 -14.48 0.90
N LYS A 116 -1.74 -15.04 0.46
CA LYS A 116 -1.71 -16.25 -0.40
C LYS A 116 -1.93 -17.53 0.40
N LYS A 117 -1.45 -17.62 1.64
CA LYS A 117 -1.58 -18.81 2.49
C LYS A 117 -3.02 -19.08 2.93
N THR A 118 -3.84 -18.05 3.07
CA THR A 118 -5.23 -18.21 3.45
C THR A 118 -6.08 -18.61 2.25
N ASP A 119 -6.84 -19.69 2.38
CA ASP A 119 -8.01 -19.93 1.52
C ASP A 119 -8.88 -18.67 1.53
N THR A 120 -9.29 -18.21 0.34
CA THR A 120 -10.19 -17.07 0.15
C THR A 120 -11.37 -17.14 1.12
N CYS A 121 -12.00 -18.31 1.27
CA CYS A 121 -13.15 -18.49 2.14
C CYS A 121 -12.77 -18.44 3.63
N GLY A 122 -11.68 -19.12 4.01
CA GLY A 122 -11.16 -19.09 5.38
C GLY A 122 -10.80 -17.68 5.86
N TYR A 123 -10.14 -16.89 5.01
CA TYR A 123 -9.83 -15.48 5.28
C TYR A 123 -11.08 -14.65 5.52
N PHE A 124 -12.10 -14.83 4.69
CA PHE A 124 -13.37 -14.12 4.85
C PHE A 124 -14.09 -14.51 6.15
N ILE A 125 -14.10 -15.79 6.51
CA ILE A 125 -14.70 -16.29 7.75
C ILE A 125 -14.02 -15.63 8.96
N GLU A 126 -12.68 -15.63 9.01
CA GLU A 126 -11.92 -15.01 10.08
C GLU A 126 -12.24 -13.51 10.22
N LYS A 127 -12.25 -12.77 9.10
CA LYS A 127 -12.57 -11.34 9.12
C LYS A 127 -14.02 -11.05 9.53
N ILE A 128 -14.97 -11.89 9.15
CA ILE A 128 -16.37 -11.77 9.61
C ILE A 128 -16.43 -11.95 11.14
N LYS A 129 -15.73 -12.96 11.69
CA LYS A 129 -15.69 -13.18 13.15
C LYS A 129 -15.12 -11.99 13.91
N VAL A 130 -13.97 -11.47 13.48
CA VAL A 130 -13.36 -10.28 14.08
C VAL A 130 -14.29 -9.06 13.98
N SER A 131 -14.98 -8.87 12.85
CA SER A 131 -15.96 -7.77 12.70
C SER A 131 -17.14 -7.91 13.67
N ILE A 132 -17.62 -9.13 13.93
CA ILE A 132 -18.69 -9.37 14.90
C ILE A 132 -18.18 -9.09 16.32
N GLU A 133 -16.97 -9.54 16.67
CA GLU A 133 -16.36 -9.25 17.98
C GLU A 133 -16.19 -7.76 18.21
N ASN A 134 -15.67 -7.03 17.21
CA ASN A 134 -15.54 -5.58 17.29
C ASN A 134 -16.89 -4.86 17.40
N SER A 135 -17.92 -5.30 16.69
CA SER A 135 -19.24 -4.67 16.83
C SER A 135 -19.81 -4.81 18.25
N ARG A 136 -19.49 -5.90 18.96
CA ARG A 136 -19.92 -6.12 20.34
C ARG A 136 -19.22 -5.22 21.34
N SER A 137 -17.98 -4.78 21.05
CA SER A 137 -17.26 -3.84 21.93
C SER A 137 -17.82 -2.42 21.87
N ILE A 138 -18.64 -2.08 20.86
CA ILE A 138 -19.38 -0.81 20.73
C ILE A 138 -20.69 -0.84 21.56
N ALA A 139 -20.65 -1.38 22.78
CA ALA A 139 -21.82 -1.76 23.57
C ALA A 139 -22.86 -0.66 23.78
N ASN A 140 -22.46 0.62 23.70
CA ASN A 140 -23.31 1.78 24.02
C ASN A 140 -23.92 2.46 22.80
N LYS A 141 -23.73 1.95 21.58
CA LYS A 141 -24.24 2.59 20.35
C LYS A 141 -25.03 1.61 19.47
N PRO A 142 -26.28 1.30 19.85
CA PRO A 142 -27.07 0.25 19.20
C PRO A 142 -27.31 0.50 17.70
N HIS A 143 -27.43 1.76 17.28
CA HIS A 143 -27.58 2.11 15.87
C HIS A 143 -26.30 1.82 15.05
N GLU A 144 -25.12 2.16 15.57
CA GLU A 144 -23.84 1.86 14.90
C GLU A 144 -23.63 0.34 14.79
N GLN A 145 -23.91 -0.39 15.88
CA GLN A 145 -23.88 -1.87 15.89
C GLN A 145 -24.82 -2.47 14.85
N TYR A 146 -26.05 -1.94 14.73
CA TYR A 146 -27.04 -2.42 13.77
C TYR A 146 -26.55 -2.26 12.32
N VAL A 147 -25.95 -1.12 12.00
CA VAL A 147 -25.39 -0.85 10.66
C VAL A 147 -24.21 -1.77 10.36
N GLU A 148 -23.29 -1.96 11.31
CA GLU A 148 -22.14 -2.84 11.13
C GLU A 148 -22.53 -4.30 10.96
N ILE A 149 -23.42 -4.82 11.81
CA ILE A 149 -23.92 -6.19 11.70
C ILE A 149 -24.69 -6.38 10.41
N SER A 150 -25.52 -5.42 9.99
CA SER A 150 -26.23 -5.47 8.70
C SER A 150 -25.26 -5.59 7.52
N ARG A 151 -24.18 -4.79 7.51
CA ARG A 151 -23.12 -4.86 6.49
C ARG A 151 -22.40 -6.21 6.52
N SER A 152 -22.09 -6.69 7.72
CA SER A 152 -21.41 -7.98 7.93
C SER A 152 -22.27 -9.14 7.44
N LEU A 153 -23.57 -9.15 7.75
CA LEU A 153 -24.56 -10.14 7.30
C LEU A 153 -24.64 -10.19 5.77
N ARG A 154 -24.72 -9.02 5.11
CA ARG A 154 -24.71 -8.94 3.63
C ARG A 154 -23.43 -9.53 3.03
N LYS A 155 -22.28 -9.30 3.66
CA LYS A 155 -21.01 -9.91 3.25
C LYS A 155 -21.03 -11.42 3.42
N THR A 156 -21.48 -11.93 4.58
CA THR A 156 -21.61 -13.37 4.85
C THR A 156 -22.46 -14.05 3.80
N ASN A 157 -23.63 -13.49 3.48
CA ASN A 157 -24.53 -14.01 2.44
C ASN A 157 -23.87 -14.05 1.06
N HIS A 158 -23.16 -12.98 0.69
CA HIS A 158 -22.44 -12.93 -0.58
C HIS A 158 -21.35 -14.01 -0.67
N ILE A 159 -20.66 -14.34 0.43
CA ILE A 159 -19.62 -15.38 0.46
C ILE A 159 -20.24 -16.78 0.43
N LEU A 160 -21.37 -17.01 1.12
CA LEU A 160 -22.13 -18.27 1.06
C LEU A 160 -22.49 -18.66 -0.38
N ALA A 161 -22.87 -17.66 -1.20
CA ALA A 161 -23.19 -17.85 -2.61
C ALA A 161 -21.98 -18.20 -3.49
N LYS A 162 -20.73 -17.99 -3.03
CA LYS A 162 -19.53 -18.30 -3.83
C LYS A 162 -19.28 -19.80 -3.92
N LYS A 163 -18.78 -20.24 -5.08
CA LYS A 163 -18.32 -21.63 -5.31
C LYS A 163 -16.97 -21.94 -4.66
N SER A 164 -16.22 -20.92 -4.24
CA SER A 164 -14.86 -21.05 -3.70
C SER A 164 -14.77 -21.58 -2.28
N CYS A 165 -15.88 -21.81 -1.59
CA CYS A 165 -15.93 -22.31 -0.21
C CYS A 165 -16.20 -23.82 -0.18
N SER A 166 -15.47 -24.55 0.65
CA SER A 166 -15.74 -25.96 0.91
C SER A 166 -17.08 -26.17 1.64
N LYS A 167 -17.59 -27.41 1.63
CA LYS A 167 -18.84 -27.76 2.33
C LYS A 167 -18.78 -27.44 3.83
N VAL A 168 -17.63 -27.68 4.46
CA VAL A 168 -17.40 -27.39 5.89
C VAL A 168 -17.46 -25.88 6.16
N GLN A 169 -16.80 -25.08 5.31
CA GLN A 169 -16.79 -23.63 5.44
C GLN A 169 -18.17 -23.00 5.19
N LYS A 170 -18.94 -23.53 4.23
CA LYS A 170 -20.32 -23.10 4.00
C LYS A 170 -21.22 -23.38 5.19
N LYS A 171 -21.03 -24.53 5.86
CA LYS A 171 -21.76 -24.84 7.10
C LYS A 171 -21.43 -23.84 8.20
N GLU A 172 -20.14 -23.54 8.39
CA GLU A 172 -19.69 -22.54 9.36
C GLU A 172 -20.23 -21.14 9.06
N LEU A 173 -20.17 -20.70 7.79
CA LEU A 173 -20.74 -19.42 7.35
C LEU A 173 -22.26 -19.36 7.57
N GLY A 174 -22.98 -20.48 7.38
CA GLY A 174 -24.41 -20.57 7.68
C GLY A 174 -24.67 -20.34 9.17
N MET A 175 -23.92 -20.99 10.05
CA MET A 175 -24.04 -20.77 11.50
C MET A 175 -23.71 -19.32 11.91
N ILE A 176 -22.75 -18.68 11.23
CA ILE A 176 -22.42 -17.27 11.46
C ILE A 176 -23.58 -16.38 10.99
N PHE A 177 -24.13 -16.65 9.80
CA PHE A 177 -25.27 -15.92 9.24
C PHE A 177 -26.49 -15.97 10.17
N ASP A 178 -26.83 -17.15 10.67
CA ASP A 178 -27.95 -17.33 11.60
C ASP A 178 -27.72 -16.54 12.90
N LYS A 179 -26.52 -16.61 13.46
CA LYS A 179 -26.13 -15.83 14.66
C LYS A 179 -26.23 -14.33 14.42
N GLN A 180 -25.79 -13.84 13.26
CA GLN A 180 -25.86 -12.43 12.89
C GLN A 180 -27.31 -11.97 12.75
N THR A 181 -28.17 -12.79 12.13
CA THR A 181 -29.61 -12.50 11.96
C THR A 181 -30.28 -12.35 13.32
N VAL A 182 -30.11 -13.34 14.22
CA VAL A 182 -30.66 -13.28 15.58
C VAL A 182 -30.14 -12.07 16.36
N TYR A 183 -28.87 -11.70 16.17
CA TYR A 183 -28.31 -10.52 16.85
C TYR A 183 -28.85 -9.21 16.27
N LEU A 184 -29.05 -9.14 14.96
CA LEU A 184 -29.62 -7.97 14.28
C LEU A 184 -31.08 -7.73 14.73
N ASP A 185 -31.87 -8.79 14.88
CA ASP A 185 -33.25 -8.69 15.40
C ASP A 185 -33.28 -8.11 16.82
N LYS A 186 -32.35 -8.55 17.68
CA LYS A 186 -32.21 -7.99 19.04
C LYS A 186 -31.79 -6.52 19.02
N LEU A 187 -30.89 -6.14 18.12
CA LEU A 187 -30.47 -4.74 17.97
C LEU A 187 -31.60 -3.87 17.42
N TYR A 188 -32.39 -4.37 16.47
CA TYR A 188 -33.54 -3.65 15.93
C TYR A 188 -34.53 -3.23 17.03
N LEU A 189 -34.85 -4.14 17.95
CA LEU A 189 -35.71 -3.85 19.10
C LEU A 189 -35.15 -2.76 20.00
N LYS A 190 -33.82 -2.72 20.20
CA LYS A 190 -33.13 -1.70 21.00
C LYS A 190 -32.99 -0.34 20.30
N VAL A 191 -32.97 -0.31 18.97
CA VAL A 191 -32.93 0.94 18.20
C VAL A 191 -34.32 1.57 18.11
N LYS A 192 -35.37 0.74 18.13
CA LYS A 192 -36.77 1.19 18.07
C LYS A 192 -37.31 1.72 19.41
N SER A 193 -36.77 1.23 20.53
CA SER A 193 -37.08 1.67 21.90
C SER A 193 -36.40 2.99 22.25
#